data_AF-A0A368BL86-F1
#
_entry.id   AF-A0A368BL86-F1
#
_cell.length_a   1.000
_cell.length_b   1.000
_cell.length_c   1.000
_cell.angle_alpha   90.00
_cell.angle_beta   90.00
_cell.angle_gamma   90.00
#
_symmetry.space_group_name_H-M   'P 1'
#
loop_
_entity.id
_entity.type
_entity.pdbx_description
1 polymer ?
#
loop_
_entity_poly.entity_id
_entity_poly.type
_entity_poly.pdbx_seq_one_letter_code
_entity_poly.pdbx_strand_id
1 'polypeptide(L)'
;MACREASIGNDREFGGSTPGQEYGKFRGMMRRVLLGLFATALVVMACQVPVFRFALERWPADQFALVVTSEGELAGAIGEALEALEEELKGDSQAINLTVQRVNLATLTDAELVSLPALEHAGEGPTLILMPPASWKSRTPVWTGEATVENLSGLLDSPLRQRCGSHLLNGASAVWVLVESGDPAKDAAAREVMEAGVKEAEATLEIPEGVIRREDFNKEFENIDPDNILRSGIPLKIDFVTEVVSADDPEEVLFLSMLMRSGNRTPGEPLLVPLFGRGRTFGGLTASQMTPERIVAASEYLCGACSCQVKEGNPGYDLLFRRNWDRLLEVEEITADSAIIQRNLDRVLFDPEGPGEAGSVEEVRDHKPLLIGLVVFNLVAFGALSYLRRRHRLRESS
;
A
#
# COMPACT_ATOMS: atom_id res chain seq x y z
N MET A 1 27.03 -1.80 -92.81
CA MET A 1 28.19 -2.50 -93.41
C MET A 1 29.45 -1.86 -92.85
N ALA A 2 30.02 -2.44 -91.78
CA ALA A 2 31.39 -2.21 -91.31
C ALA A 2 31.64 -3.10 -90.08
N CYS A 3 32.66 -3.97 -90.19
CA CYS A 3 33.18 -4.84 -89.14
C CYS A 3 33.96 -4.06 -88.07
N ARG A 4 33.99 -4.52 -86.80
CA ARG A 4 35.08 -5.32 -86.19
C ARG A 4 34.97 -5.39 -84.65
N GLU A 5 35.09 -6.63 -84.17
CA GLU A 5 35.81 -7.16 -82.99
C GLU A 5 35.93 -6.38 -81.65
N ALA A 6 35.34 -7.04 -80.63
CA ALA A 6 35.92 -7.47 -79.35
C ALA A 6 36.46 -6.46 -78.32
N SER A 7 35.86 -6.49 -77.12
CA SER A 7 36.62 -6.60 -75.87
C SER A 7 35.81 -7.35 -74.81
N ILE A 8 36.53 -8.15 -74.02
CA ILE A 8 36.07 -8.98 -72.90
C ILE A 8 36.23 -8.16 -71.61
N GLY A 9 35.29 -8.27 -70.69
CA GLY A 9 35.52 -7.87 -69.30
C GLY A 9 34.26 -7.70 -68.45
N ASN A 10 33.96 -8.73 -67.65
CA ASN A 10 33.43 -8.70 -66.27
C ASN A 10 32.30 -7.71 -65.91
N ASP A 11 31.13 -8.20 -65.50
CA ASP A 11 30.86 -8.45 -64.07
C ASP A 11 29.42 -8.96 -63.81
N ARG A 12 29.37 -10.15 -63.20
CA ARG A 12 28.36 -10.70 -62.27
C ARG A 12 26.90 -10.22 -62.41
N GLU A 13 26.10 -10.99 -63.13
CA GLU A 13 24.65 -11.03 -62.99
C GLU A 13 24.19 -12.01 -61.89
N PHE A 14 23.32 -11.48 -61.04
CA PHE A 14 22.21 -12.09 -60.30
C PHE A 14 21.91 -13.58 -60.57
N GLY A 15 22.00 -14.39 -59.51
CA GLY A 15 21.36 -15.70 -59.40
C GLY A 15 20.51 -15.75 -58.14
N GLY A 16 19.19 -15.64 -58.30
CA GLY A 16 18.22 -15.57 -57.20
C GLY A 16 18.04 -16.89 -56.45
N SER A 17 17.90 -16.78 -55.12
CA SER A 17 17.24 -17.77 -54.30
C SER A 17 15.81 -17.30 -53.98
N THR A 18 14.85 -18.20 -54.13
CA THR A 18 13.42 -17.97 -53.97
C THR A 18 13.03 -17.72 -52.49
N PRO A 19 12.08 -16.81 -52.18
CA PRO A 19 11.76 -16.38 -50.82
C PRO A 19 10.83 -17.36 -50.06
N GLY A 20 10.88 -18.65 -50.38
CA GLY A 20 9.95 -19.66 -49.84
C GLY A 20 10.52 -20.56 -48.74
N GLN A 21 11.84 -20.60 -48.55
CA GLN A 21 12.48 -21.68 -47.76
C GLN A 21 13.08 -21.23 -46.41
N GLU A 22 13.22 -19.92 -46.16
CA GLU A 22 13.70 -19.40 -44.87
C GLU A 22 12.58 -19.07 -43.86
N TYR A 23 11.34 -18.86 -44.32
CA TYR A 23 10.21 -18.51 -43.44
C TYR A 23 9.68 -19.68 -42.60
N GLY A 24 10.03 -20.93 -42.92
CA GLY A 24 9.61 -22.11 -42.17
C GLY A 24 10.44 -22.39 -40.92
N LYS A 25 11.76 -22.10 -40.97
CA LYS A 25 12.68 -22.37 -39.85
C LYS A 25 12.61 -21.30 -38.77
N PHE A 26 12.42 -20.04 -39.14
CA PHE A 26 12.22 -18.93 -38.19
C PHE A 26 10.92 -19.05 -37.39
N ARG A 27 9.83 -19.54 -38.01
CA ARG A 27 8.53 -19.72 -37.34
C ARG A 27 8.53 -20.88 -36.33
N GLY A 28 9.32 -21.93 -36.58
CA GLY A 28 9.48 -23.05 -35.66
C GLY A 28 10.36 -22.71 -34.45
N MET A 29 11.43 -21.92 -34.67
CA MET A 29 12.34 -21.50 -33.60
C MET A 29 11.72 -20.44 -32.69
N MET A 30 11.01 -19.45 -33.26
CA MET A 30 10.31 -18.41 -32.48
C MET A 30 9.16 -18.99 -31.65
N ARG A 31 8.47 -20.03 -32.13
CA ARG A 31 7.37 -20.70 -31.41
C ARG A 31 7.87 -21.58 -30.26
N ARG A 32 9.12 -22.07 -30.31
CA ARG A 32 9.76 -22.80 -29.20
C ARG A 32 10.37 -21.85 -28.16
N VAL A 33 10.88 -20.69 -28.59
CA VAL A 33 11.33 -19.62 -27.69
C VAL A 33 10.15 -18.97 -26.96
N LEU A 34 9.02 -18.73 -27.64
CA LEU A 34 7.80 -18.19 -27.01
C LEU A 34 7.02 -19.20 -26.14
N LEU A 35 7.17 -20.52 -26.37
CA LEU A 35 6.65 -21.55 -25.45
C LEU A 35 7.59 -21.79 -24.24
N GLY A 36 8.89 -21.52 -24.39
CA GLY A 36 9.86 -21.59 -23.29
C GLY A 36 9.83 -20.37 -22.37
N LEU A 37 9.46 -19.20 -22.89
CA LEU A 37 9.36 -17.95 -22.10
C LEU A 37 8.05 -17.78 -21.31
N PHE A 38 7.12 -18.72 -21.41
CA PHE A 38 5.84 -18.70 -20.65
C PHE A 38 5.77 -19.73 -19.52
N ALA A 39 6.89 -20.37 -19.17
CA ALA A 39 6.99 -21.37 -18.09
C ALA A 39 8.02 -21.03 -17.01
N THR A 40 8.37 -19.75 -16.86
CA THR A 40 8.89 -19.20 -15.61
C THR A 40 7.88 -18.20 -15.08
N ALA A 41 6.70 -18.72 -14.71
CA ALA A 41 6.01 -18.09 -13.59
C ALA A 41 6.96 -18.29 -12.42
N LEU A 42 7.77 -17.26 -12.12
CA LEU A 42 8.31 -17.11 -10.78
C LEU A 42 7.09 -17.22 -9.88
N VAL A 43 6.94 -18.38 -9.22
CA VAL A 43 6.22 -18.43 -7.96
C VAL A 43 7.10 -17.59 -7.05
N VAL A 44 6.94 -16.27 -7.14
CA VAL A 44 7.48 -15.36 -6.15
C VAL A 44 6.89 -15.89 -4.86
N MET A 45 7.76 -16.38 -3.97
CA MET A 45 7.37 -16.79 -2.62
C MET A 45 6.66 -15.58 -2.03
N ALA A 46 5.33 -15.61 -2.05
CA ALA A 46 4.54 -14.50 -1.57
C ALA A 46 4.76 -14.45 -0.05
N CYS A 47 5.04 -13.25 0.48
CA CYS A 47 5.16 -13.07 1.91
C CYS A 47 3.87 -13.54 2.58
N GLN A 48 3.98 -14.47 3.52
CA GLN A 48 2.84 -15.05 4.22
C GLN A 48 2.41 -14.18 5.41
N VAL A 49 3.18 -13.12 5.73
CA VAL A 49 2.78 -12.16 6.76
C VAL A 49 1.50 -11.44 6.31
N PRO A 50 0.44 -11.40 7.15
CA PRO A 50 -0.78 -10.64 6.88
C PRO A 50 -0.50 -9.19 6.51
N VAL A 51 -1.27 -8.60 5.59
CA VAL A 51 -1.13 -7.20 5.18
C VAL A 51 -1.14 -6.25 6.39
N PHE A 52 -2.06 -6.42 7.35
CA PHE A 52 -2.10 -5.54 8.53
C PHE A 52 -0.81 -5.58 9.34
N ARG A 53 -0.21 -6.77 9.46
CA ARG A 53 1.00 -7.00 10.25
C ARG A 53 2.23 -6.53 9.49
N PHE A 54 2.29 -6.78 8.19
CA PHE A 54 3.34 -6.28 7.32
C PHE A 54 3.35 -4.75 7.34
N ALA A 55 2.18 -4.12 7.24
CA ALA A 55 2.02 -2.67 7.32
C ALA A 55 2.48 -2.09 8.67
N LEU A 56 2.26 -2.81 9.78
CA LEU A 56 2.70 -2.37 11.10
C LEU A 56 4.22 -2.47 11.25
N GLU A 57 4.80 -3.60 10.87
CA GLU A 57 6.21 -3.89 11.14
C GLU A 57 7.17 -3.30 10.11
N ARG A 58 6.78 -3.22 8.84
CA ARG A 58 7.72 -3.01 7.73
C ARG A 58 7.45 -1.75 6.92
N TRP A 59 6.22 -1.25 6.86
CA TRP A 59 5.94 -0.02 6.12
C TRP A 59 6.17 1.20 7.01
N PRO A 60 7.14 2.07 6.69
CA PRO A 60 7.29 3.33 7.40
C PRO A 60 6.04 4.19 7.20
N ALA A 61 5.67 4.99 8.19
CA ALA A 61 4.58 5.95 8.07
C ALA A 61 4.97 7.07 7.08
N ASP A 62 4.07 7.43 6.18
CA ASP A 62 4.32 8.52 5.24
C ASP A 62 4.39 9.87 5.99
N GLN A 63 5.32 10.73 5.54
CA GLN A 63 5.61 12.01 6.18
C GLN A 63 4.69 13.11 5.66
N PHE A 64 3.96 13.75 6.57
CA PHE A 64 3.23 14.99 6.31
C PHE A 64 4.19 16.18 6.33
N ALA A 65 3.76 17.31 5.78
CA ALA A 65 4.50 18.57 5.90
C ALA A 65 3.59 19.67 6.44
N LEU A 66 3.95 20.23 7.59
CA LEU A 66 3.33 21.43 8.15
C LEU A 66 4.14 22.65 7.69
N VAL A 67 3.54 23.42 6.79
CA VAL A 67 4.08 24.73 6.38
C VAL A 67 3.43 25.80 7.25
N VAL A 68 4.25 26.60 7.92
CA VAL A 68 3.80 27.71 8.77
C VAL A 68 4.19 29.02 8.11
N THR A 69 3.22 29.78 7.62
CA THR A 69 3.48 31.07 6.99
C THR A 69 3.29 32.21 7.99
N SER A 70 4.09 33.26 7.89
CA SER A 70 3.97 34.47 8.72
C SER A 70 4.70 35.66 8.09
N GLU A 71 4.33 36.90 8.45
CA GLU A 71 5.11 38.09 8.11
C GLU A 71 6.01 38.45 9.30
N GLY A 72 7.28 38.04 9.26
CA GLY A 72 8.23 38.21 10.36
C GLY A 72 8.28 37.03 11.33
N GLU A 73 8.78 37.28 12.54
CA GLU A 73 8.94 36.25 13.57
C GLU A 73 7.61 35.98 14.30
N LEU A 74 7.29 34.70 14.49
CA LEU A 74 6.13 34.29 15.29
C LEU A 74 6.46 34.38 16.77
N ALA A 75 6.02 35.46 17.41
CA ALA A 75 6.16 35.67 18.85
C ALA A 75 4.96 35.13 19.66
N GLY A 76 5.16 34.95 20.96
CA GLY A 76 4.12 34.52 21.90
C GLY A 76 3.88 33.01 21.90
N ALA A 77 2.74 32.59 22.44
CA ALA A 77 2.46 31.19 22.75
C ALA A 77 2.54 30.25 21.52
N ILE A 78 2.13 30.71 20.34
CA ILE A 78 2.27 29.90 19.12
C ILE A 78 3.73 29.73 18.68
N GLY A 79 4.55 30.77 18.84
CA GLY A 79 5.98 30.70 18.54
C GLY A 79 6.71 29.70 19.41
N GLU A 80 6.44 29.75 20.73
CA GLU A 80 6.97 28.81 21.73
C GLU A 80 6.50 27.38 21.46
N ALA A 81 5.22 27.19 21.10
CA ALA A 81 4.67 25.86 20.79
C ALA A 81 5.30 25.25 19.52
N LEU A 82 5.57 26.05 18.49
CA LEU A 82 6.26 25.60 17.29
C LEU A 82 7.73 25.29 17.56
N GLU A 83 8.40 26.05 18.41
CA GLU A 83 9.79 25.78 18.80
C GLU A 83 9.89 24.47 19.57
N ALA A 84 8.99 24.23 20.52
CA ALA A 84 8.91 22.96 21.25
C ALA A 84 8.66 21.77 20.30
N LEU A 85 7.78 21.93 19.30
CA LEU A 85 7.54 20.90 18.28
C LEU A 85 8.80 20.63 17.44
N GLU A 86 9.50 21.66 17.00
CA GLU A 86 10.73 21.52 16.22
C GLU A 86 11.86 20.89 17.05
N GLU A 87 11.96 21.21 18.34
CA GLU A 87 12.90 20.56 19.27
C GLU A 87 12.57 19.07 19.47
N GLU A 88 11.30 18.71 19.61
CA GLU A 88 10.86 17.31 19.67
C GLU A 88 11.26 16.56 18.41
N LEU A 89 10.97 17.11 17.22
CA LEU A 89 11.30 16.49 15.93
C LEU A 89 12.82 16.44 15.68
N LYS A 90 13.59 17.37 16.24
CA LYS A 90 15.06 17.34 16.18
C LYS A 90 15.65 16.28 17.10
N GLY A 91 15.07 16.09 18.29
CA GLY A 91 15.47 15.05 19.24
C GLY A 91 15.05 13.65 18.78
N ASP A 92 13.93 13.56 18.07
CA ASP A 92 13.37 12.32 17.54
C ASP A 92 12.57 12.60 16.26
N SER A 93 13.21 12.44 15.11
CA SER A 93 12.59 12.71 13.80
C SER A 93 11.45 11.76 13.42
N GLN A 94 11.22 10.70 14.22
CA GLN A 94 10.10 9.78 14.06
C GLN A 94 9.05 9.94 15.18
N ALA A 95 9.21 10.91 16.10
CA ALA A 95 8.21 11.17 17.15
C ALA A 95 6.81 11.44 16.57
N ILE A 96 6.78 12.07 15.40
CA ILE A 96 5.59 12.35 14.60
C ILE A 96 5.97 12.09 13.15
N ASN A 97 5.08 11.52 12.35
CA ASN A 97 5.28 11.45 10.89
C ASN A 97 5.02 12.81 10.21
N LEU A 98 5.74 13.83 10.66
CA LEU A 98 5.58 15.23 10.28
C LEU A 98 6.94 15.91 10.09
N THR A 99 7.04 16.71 9.04
CA THR A 99 8.09 17.72 8.84
C THR A 99 7.49 19.11 9.04
N VAL A 100 8.29 20.06 9.56
CA VAL A 100 7.84 21.44 9.79
C VAL A 100 8.72 22.39 8.98
N GLN A 101 8.09 23.33 8.28
CA GLN A 101 8.76 24.39 7.54
C GLN A 101 8.13 25.74 7.85
N ARG A 102 8.87 26.62 8.51
CA ARG A 102 8.48 28.03 8.69
C ARG A 102 8.86 28.83 7.46
N VAL A 103 7.93 29.67 6.99
CA VAL A 103 8.11 30.53 5.83
C VAL A 103 7.76 31.95 6.20
N ASN A 104 8.74 32.85 6.12
CA ASN A 104 8.53 34.28 6.30
C ASN A 104 8.16 34.93 4.96
N LEU A 105 6.90 35.34 4.85
CA LEU A 105 6.32 35.98 3.67
C LEU A 105 6.98 37.33 3.33
N ALA A 106 7.54 38.02 4.31
CA ALA A 106 8.20 39.31 4.10
C ALA A 106 9.60 39.20 3.46
N THR A 107 10.22 38.01 3.52
CA THR A 107 11.59 37.76 3.02
C THR A 107 11.64 36.71 1.92
N LEU A 108 10.49 36.35 1.38
CA LEU A 108 10.32 35.25 0.43
C LEU A 108 10.97 35.58 -0.91
N THR A 109 11.74 34.65 -1.45
CA THR A 109 12.31 34.80 -2.80
C THR A 109 11.33 34.33 -3.87
N ASP A 110 11.44 34.86 -5.09
CA ASP A 110 10.62 34.41 -6.24
C ASP A 110 10.75 32.90 -6.49
N ALA A 111 11.92 32.32 -6.21
CA ALA A 111 12.18 30.89 -6.36
C ALA A 111 11.44 30.04 -5.30
N GLU A 112 11.35 30.52 -4.06
CA GLU A 112 10.59 29.85 -2.99
C GLU A 112 9.09 29.93 -3.24
N LEU A 113 8.62 31.08 -3.75
CA LEU A 113 7.21 31.28 -4.11
C LEU A 113 6.74 30.22 -5.13
N VAL A 114 7.57 29.92 -6.13
CA VAL A 114 7.26 28.94 -7.19
C VAL A 114 7.42 27.49 -6.69
N SER A 115 8.32 27.24 -5.75
CA SER A 115 8.66 25.88 -5.32
C SER A 115 7.78 25.34 -4.20
N LEU A 116 7.00 26.18 -3.52
CA LEU A 116 6.14 25.81 -2.39
C LEU A 116 4.65 25.94 -2.74
N PRO A 117 3.99 24.85 -3.18
CA PRO A 117 2.56 24.86 -3.51
C PRO A 117 1.66 25.26 -2.35
N ALA A 118 2.13 25.00 -1.11
CA ALA A 118 1.42 25.37 0.11
C ALA A 118 1.12 26.88 0.19
N LEU A 119 1.96 27.73 -0.41
CA LEU A 119 1.80 29.19 -0.34
C LEU A 119 0.57 29.70 -1.09
N GLU A 120 0.01 28.92 -2.02
CA GLU A 120 -1.29 29.21 -2.65
C GLU A 120 -2.44 29.23 -1.63
N HIS A 121 -2.23 28.65 -0.44
CA HIS A 121 -3.19 28.53 0.65
C HIS A 121 -2.84 29.39 1.87
N ALA A 122 -1.83 30.25 1.76
CA ALA A 122 -1.49 31.19 2.84
C ALA A 122 -2.58 32.24 3.02
N GLY A 123 -2.95 32.53 4.27
CA GLY A 123 -3.86 33.63 4.62
C GLY A 123 -3.15 34.97 4.77
N GLU A 124 -3.91 36.01 5.11
CA GLU A 124 -3.37 37.37 5.38
C GLU A 124 -2.54 37.43 6.68
N GLY A 125 -2.72 36.47 7.59
CA GLY A 125 -1.99 36.36 8.84
C GLY A 125 -1.21 35.04 8.97
N PRO A 126 -0.59 34.80 10.13
CA PRO A 126 0.03 33.52 10.44
C PRO A 126 -0.88 32.32 10.15
N THR A 127 -0.44 31.42 9.28
CA THR A 127 -1.27 30.29 8.80
C THR A 127 -0.53 28.98 8.97
N LEU A 128 -1.24 27.96 9.44
CA LEU A 128 -0.82 26.55 9.45
C LEU A 128 -1.41 25.85 8.23
N ILE A 129 -0.55 25.21 7.44
CA ILE A 129 -0.93 24.52 6.21
C ILE A 129 -0.39 23.10 6.29
N LEU A 130 -1.28 22.13 6.52
CA LEU A 130 -0.92 20.72 6.57
C LEU A 130 -1.01 20.12 5.16
N MET A 131 0.14 19.88 4.54
CA MET A 131 0.24 19.20 3.26
C MET A 131 0.23 17.68 3.42
N PRO A 132 -0.48 16.95 2.55
CA PRO A 132 -0.47 15.50 2.57
C PRO A 132 0.92 14.97 2.17
N PRO A 133 1.25 13.72 2.53
CA PRO A 133 2.44 13.07 2.01
C PRO A 133 2.43 12.94 0.48
N ALA A 134 3.62 12.89 -0.12
CA ALA A 134 3.77 12.77 -1.58
C ALA A 134 3.06 11.53 -2.17
N SER A 135 2.95 10.44 -1.38
CA SER A 135 2.26 9.21 -1.75
C SER A 135 0.77 9.42 -2.07
N TRP A 136 0.14 10.46 -1.50
CA TRP A 136 -1.26 10.81 -1.79
C TRP A 136 -1.45 11.35 -3.20
N LYS A 137 -0.36 11.77 -3.88
CA LYS A 137 -0.36 12.40 -5.21
C LYS A 137 -1.34 13.59 -5.30
N SER A 138 -1.48 14.31 -4.19
CA SER A 138 -2.33 15.49 -4.06
C SER A 138 -1.47 16.71 -3.75
N ARG A 139 -1.81 17.85 -4.34
CA ARG A 139 -1.25 19.16 -4.00
C ARG A 139 -2.19 19.99 -3.12
N THR A 140 -3.40 19.51 -2.89
CA THR A 140 -4.37 20.18 -2.01
C THR A 140 -4.00 19.87 -0.56
N PRO A 141 -3.90 20.90 0.30
CA PRO A 141 -3.72 20.71 1.74
C PRO A 141 -4.79 19.78 2.31
N VAL A 142 -4.40 19.00 3.31
CA VAL A 142 -5.34 18.24 4.14
C VAL A 142 -6.16 19.21 4.98
N TRP A 143 -5.50 20.24 5.52
CA TRP A 143 -6.13 21.28 6.30
C TRP A 143 -5.33 22.59 6.24
N THR A 144 -6.04 23.71 6.37
CA THR A 144 -5.48 25.07 6.45
C THR A 144 -6.26 25.87 7.49
N GLY A 145 -5.57 26.66 8.31
CA GLY A 145 -6.21 27.59 9.23
C GLY A 145 -5.22 28.49 9.97
N GLU A 146 -5.74 29.36 10.85
CA GLU A 146 -4.93 30.31 11.62
C GLU A 146 -3.89 29.59 12.50
N ALA A 147 -2.71 30.20 12.64
CA ALA A 147 -1.66 29.69 13.53
C ALA A 147 -1.95 30.04 15.00
N THR A 148 -2.76 29.19 15.62
CA THR A 148 -3.07 29.21 17.05
C THR A 148 -2.54 27.95 17.74
N VAL A 149 -2.36 28.02 19.07
CA VAL A 149 -1.90 26.87 19.86
C VAL A 149 -2.92 25.74 19.81
N GLU A 150 -4.21 26.09 19.80
CA GLU A 150 -5.33 25.15 19.73
C GLU A 150 -5.33 24.38 18.42
N ASN A 151 -5.16 25.07 17.29
CA ASN A 151 -5.09 24.44 15.97
C ASN A 151 -3.84 23.56 15.85
N LEU A 152 -2.69 24.03 16.34
CA LEU A 152 -1.47 23.22 16.33
C LEU A 152 -1.65 21.96 17.17
N SER A 153 -2.16 22.08 18.40
CA SER A 153 -2.40 20.93 19.27
C SER A 153 -3.35 19.91 18.63
N GLY A 154 -4.48 20.37 18.10
CA GLY A 154 -5.45 19.50 17.45
C GLY A 154 -4.97 18.92 16.10
N LEU A 155 -4.00 19.54 15.42
CA LEU A 155 -3.35 18.95 14.25
C LEU A 155 -2.47 17.77 14.66
N LEU A 156 -1.73 17.91 15.75
CA LEU A 156 -0.72 16.94 16.18
C LEU A 156 -1.32 15.68 16.82
N ASP A 157 -2.39 15.81 17.61
CA ASP A 157 -2.99 14.65 18.28
C ASP A 157 -4.48 14.86 18.63
N SER A 158 -5.20 13.76 18.89
CA SER A 158 -6.60 13.78 19.34
C SER A 158 -6.97 12.51 20.12
N PRO A 159 -8.01 12.54 20.98
CA PRO A 159 -8.41 11.38 21.78
C PRO A 159 -8.64 10.08 20.98
N LEU A 160 -9.32 10.14 19.83
CA LEU A 160 -9.58 9.01 18.96
C LEU A 160 -8.29 8.48 18.33
N ARG A 161 -7.39 9.37 17.87
CA ARG A 161 -6.05 8.97 17.39
C ARG A 161 -5.29 8.22 18.47
N GLN A 162 -5.32 8.71 19.70
CA GLN A 162 -4.66 8.03 20.81
C GLN A 162 -5.25 6.64 21.04
N ARG A 163 -6.58 6.48 21.07
CA ARG A 163 -7.23 5.17 21.22
C ARG A 163 -6.88 4.23 20.06
N CYS A 164 -7.06 4.66 18.82
CA CYS A 164 -6.72 3.86 17.63
C CYS A 164 -5.26 3.39 17.64
N GLY A 165 -4.32 4.31 17.91
CA GLY A 165 -2.89 3.97 17.97
C GLY A 165 -2.57 2.97 19.08
N SER A 166 -3.23 3.09 20.23
CA SER A 166 -3.05 2.15 21.35
C SER A 166 -3.60 0.76 21.01
N HIS A 167 -4.76 0.66 20.36
CA HIS A 167 -5.31 -0.62 19.91
C HIS A 167 -4.39 -1.33 18.91
N LEU A 168 -3.84 -0.60 17.94
CA LEU A 168 -2.89 -1.14 16.96
C LEU A 168 -1.61 -1.67 17.60
N LEU A 169 -1.06 -0.95 18.60
CA LEU A 169 0.09 -1.42 19.38
C LEU A 169 -0.23 -2.63 20.25
N ASN A 170 -1.48 -2.80 20.68
CA ASN A 170 -1.94 -3.97 21.44
C ASN A 170 -2.30 -5.17 20.54
N GLY A 171 -1.97 -5.10 19.24
CA GLY A 171 -2.10 -6.19 18.30
C GLY A 171 -3.47 -6.32 17.64
N ALA A 172 -4.32 -5.30 17.69
CA ALA A 172 -5.52 -5.26 16.85
C ALA A 172 -5.12 -5.34 15.37
N SER A 173 -5.80 -6.20 14.59
CA SER A 173 -5.59 -6.33 13.15
C SER A 173 -6.03 -5.06 12.42
N ALA A 174 -7.16 -4.50 12.84
CA ALA A 174 -7.59 -3.17 12.44
C ALA A 174 -8.51 -2.56 13.51
N VAL A 175 -8.61 -1.23 13.48
CA VAL A 175 -9.62 -0.46 14.22
C VAL A 175 -10.65 0.05 13.22
N TRP A 176 -11.89 -0.42 13.31
CA TRP A 176 -13.01 0.07 12.52
C TRP A 176 -13.66 1.25 13.23
N VAL A 177 -13.50 2.45 12.66
CA VAL A 177 -14.07 3.68 13.18
C VAL A 177 -15.39 3.96 12.47
N LEU A 178 -16.48 4.07 13.24
CA LEU A 178 -17.74 4.65 12.79
C LEU A 178 -17.71 6.17 13.05
N VAL A 179 -17.80 6.95 11.98
CA VAL A 179 -18.05 8.40 12.05
C VAL A 179 -19.55 8.60 11.90
N GLU A 180 -20.20 9.00 13.00
CA GLU A 180 -21.64 9.24 13.06
C GLU A 180 -22.02 10.52 12.29
N SER A 181 -23.15 10.47 11.60
CA SER A 181 -23.68 11.52 10.74
C SER A 181 -24.55 12.54 11.49
N GLY A 182 -24.99 12.20 12.71
CA GLY A 182 -25.95 12.98 13.49
C GLY A 182 -27.41 12.57 13.24
N ASP A 183 -27.67 11.61 12.34
CA ASP A 183 -28.97 10.96 12.14
C ASP A 183 -28.99 9.63 12.91
N PRO A 184 -29.71 9.53 14.06
CA PRO A 184 -29.67 8.34 14.90
C PRO A 184 -30.09 7.06 14.20
N ALA A 185 -30.97 7.13 13.19
CA ALA A 185 -31.44 5.95 12.49
C ALA A 185 -30.36 5.43 11.52
N LYS A 186 -29.68 6.33 10.81
CA LYS A 186 -28.57 5.95 9.93
C LYS A 186 -27.36 5.49 10.72
N ASP A 187 -27.05 6.17 11.82
CA ASP A 187 -25.91 5.85 12.68
C ASP A 187 -26.08 4.48 13.34
N ALA A 188 -27.29 4.17 13.84
CA ALA A 188 -27.62 2.85 14.37
C ALA A 188 -27.51 1.73 13.31
N ALA A 189 -28.03 1.97 12.09
CA ALA A 189 -27.93 1.00 11.00
C ALA A 189 -26.47 0.76 10.57
N ALA A 190 -25.66 1.82 10.49
CA ALA A 190 -24.25 1.72 10.15
C ALA A 190 -23.46 0.94 11.21
N ARG A 191 -23.76 1.18 12.50
CA ARG A 191 -23.18 0.44 13.62
C ARG A 191 -23.51 -1.04 13.54
N GLU A 192 -24.78 -1.40 13.32
CA GLU A 192 -25.21 -2.80 13.21
C GLU A 192 -24.48 -3.51 12.07
N VAL A 193 -24.38 -2.87 10.89
CA VAL A 193 -23.63 -3.41 9.75
C VAL A 193 -22.15 -3.62 10.09
N MET A 194 -21.51 -2.63 10.73
CA MET A 194 -20.12 -2.69 11.15
C MET A 194 -19.86 -3.85 12.14
N GLU A 195 -20.65 -3.91 13.22
CA GLU A 195 -20.50 -4.92 14.27
C GLU A 195 -20.79 -6.33 13.74
N ALA A 196 -21.80 -6.50 12.89
CA ALA A 196 -22.10 -7.78 12.25
C ALA A 196 -20.93 -8.25 11.36
N GLY A 197 -20.41 -7.37 10.50
CA GLY A 197 -19.31 -7.70 9.60
C GLY A 197 -18.00 -7.99 10.33
N VAL A 198 -17.67 -7.20 11.35
CA VAL A 198 -16.50 -7.43 12.21
C VAL A 198 -16.61 -8.78 12.91
N LYS A 199 -17.75 -9.07 13.54
CA LYS A 199 -17.96 -10.34 14.24
C LYS A 199 -17.87 -11.54 13.30
N GLU A 200 -18.42 -11.44 12.10
CA GLU A 200 -18.31 -12.49 11.09
C GLU A 200 -16.87 -12.69 10.63
N ALA A 201 -16.12 -11.60 10.40
CA ALA A 201 -14.72 -11.66 10.02
C ALA A 201 -13.86 -12.36 11.09
N GLU A 202 -14.03 -12.01 12.36
CA GLU A 202 -13.29 -12.66 13.47
C GLU A 202 -13.61 -14.16 13.60
N ALA A 203 -14.84 -14.56 13.26
CA ALA A 203 -15.28 -15.94 13.36
C ALA A 203 -14.83 -16.82 12.18
N THR A 204 -14.50 -16.22 11.04
CA THR A 204 -14.33 -16.95 9.77
C THR A 204 -12.94 -16.82 9.14
N LEU A 205 -12.23 -15.72 9.40
CA LEU A 205 -10.92 -15.48 8.82
C LEU A 205 -9.84 -16.28 9.55
N GLU A 206 -8.81 -16.65 8.80
CA GLU A 206 -7.64 -17.35 9.31
C GLU A 206 -6.37 -16.60 8.93
N ILE A 207 -5.34 -16.74 9.77
CA ILE A 207 -4.01 -16.21 9.48
C ILE A 207 -3.33 -17.16 8.48
N PRO A 208 -2.58 -16.65 7.48
CA PRO A 208 -1.90 -17.50 6.51
C PRO A 208 -0.93 -18.47 7.20
N GLU A 209 -0.98 -19.75 6.85
CA GLU A 209 -0.23 -20.84 7.52
C GLU A 209 1.28 -20.62 7.56
N GLY A 210 1.84 -19.92 6.57
CA GLY A 210 3.29 -19.76 6.45
C GLY A 210 3.89 -18.62 7.27
N VAL A 211 3.11 -17.85 8.03
CA VAL A 211 3.67 -16.84 8.93
C VAL A 211 4.30 -17.47 10.17
N ILE A 212 5.47 -16.98 10.57
CA ILE A 212 6.25 -17.54 11.67
C ILE A 212 6.29 -16.53 12.82
N ARG A 213 5.67 -16.87 13.95
CA ARG A 213 5.79 -16.07 15.18
C ARG A 213 7.17 -16.26 15.80
N ARG A 214 7.67 -15.25 16.52
CA ARG A 214 9.03 -15.27 17.09
C ARG A 214 9.15 -16.34 18.18
N GLU A 215 8.08 -16.51 18.95
CA GLU A 215 7.94 -17.49 20.02
C GLU A 215 7.81 -18.93 19.51
N ASP A 216 7.22 -19.12 18.33
CA ASP A 216 7.00 -20.44 17.73
C ASP A 216 8.25 -20.93 16.98
N PHE A 217 9.11 -20.00 16.55
CA PHE A 217 10.28 -20.30 15.72
C PHE A 217 11.34 -21.13 16.43
N ASN A 218 11.55 -22.35 15.91
CA ASN A 218 12.38 -23.39 16.51
C ASN A 218 13.12 -24.24 15.43
N LYS A 219 13.85 -25.28 15.87
CA LYS A 219 14.69 -26.14 15.01
C LYS A 219 13.95 -27.05 14.02
N GLU A 220 12.64 -27.20 14.16
CA GLU A 220 11.82 -28.03 13.26
C GLU A 220 11.48 -27.32 11.96
N PHE A 221 11.69 -26.01 11.88
CA PHE A 221 11.52 -25.26 10.65
C PHE A 221 12.67 -25.54 9.68
N GLU A 222 12.36 -25.94 8.45
CA GLU A 222 13.32 -26.15 7.37
C GLU A 222 13.01 -25.23 6.19
N ASN A 223 14.04 -24.77 5.46
CA ASN A 223 13.91 -23.93 4.26
C ASN A 223 13.00 -22.70 4.44
N ILE A 224 13.17 -21.99 5.56
CA ILE A 224 12.38 -20.80 5.87
C ILE A 224 12.77 -19.60 5.02
N ASP A 225 11.78 -18.78 4.69
CA ASP A 225 11.97 -17.42 4.24
C ASP A 225 11.96 -16.47 5.46
N PRO A 226 13.07 -15.77 5.77
CA PRO A 226 13.11 -14.81 6.88
C PRO A 226 12.02 -13.73 6.81
N ASP A 227 11.52 -13.41 5.61
CA ASP A 227 10.43 -12.44 5.47
C ASP A 227 9.11 -12.90 6.09
N ASN A 228 8.93 -14.21 6.26
CA ASN A 228 7.76 -14.78 6.94
C ASN A 228 7.84 -14.70 8.47
N ILE A 229 9.00 -14.34 9.03
CA ILE A 229 9.17 -14.20 10.48
C ILE A 229 8.71 -12.81 10.93
N LEU A 230 7.90 -12.77 11.98
CA LEU A 230 7.48 -11.51 12.59
C LEU A 230 8.66 -10.76 13.20
N ARG A 231 8.66 -9.43 13.04
CA ARG A 231 9.78 -8.55 13.42
C ARG A 231 9.56 -7.83 14.76
N SER A 232 8.35 -7.84 15.32
CA SER A 232 8.02 -7.23 16.61
C SER A 232 7.45 -8.25 17.61
N GLY A 233 7.46 -7.90 18.90
CA GLY A 233 6.86 -8.70 19.97
C GLY A 233 5.35 -8.56 20.12
N ILE A 234 4.69 -7.81 19.22
CA ILE A 234 3.24 -7.62 19.29
C ILE A 234 2.53 -8.96 19.01
N PRO A 235 1.49 -9.36 19.76
CA PRO A 235 0.76 -10.59 19.50
C PRO A 235 0.16 -10.64 18.10
N LEU A 236 0.24 -11.78 17.41
CA LEU A 236 -0.44 -12.00 16.13
C LEU A 236 -1.80 -12.68 16.36
N LYS A 237 -2.87 -11.90 16.19
CA LYS A 237 -4.27 -12.31 16.32
C LYS A 237 -5.12 -11.70 15.21
N ILE A 238 -6.29 -12.28 14.98
CA ILE A 238 -7.40 -11.66 14.26
C ILE A 238 -8.27 -11.00 15.31
N ASP A 239 -8.26 -9.67 15.35
CA ASP A 239 -8.95 -8.86 16.35
C ASP A 239 -9.29 -7.51 15.71
N PHE A 240 -10.58 -7.21 15.59
CA PHE A 240 -11.08 -6.02 14.96
C PHE A 240 -11.80 -5.16 16.00
N VAL A 241 -11.13 -4.09 16.44
CA VAL A 241 -11.68 -3.19 17.46
C VAL A 241 -12.61 -2.17 16.80
N THR A 242 -13.77 -1.92 17.38
CA THR A 242 -14.67 -0.86 16.92
C THR A 242 -14.54 0.40 17.77
N GLU A 243 -14.40 1.56 17.12
CA GLU A 243 -14.44 2.88 17.76
C GLU A 243 -15.54 3.72 17.12
N VAL A 244 -16.09 4.67 17.88
CA VAL A 244 -17.12 5.58 17.37
C VAL A 244 -16.79 7.01 17.71
N VAL A 245 -17.09 7.90 16.77
CA VAL A 245 -16.90 9.34 16.92
C VAL A 245 -18.04 10.08 16.22
N SER A 246 -18.47 11.20 16.79
CA SER A 246 -19.39 12.12 16.13
C SER A 246 -18.67 12.89 15.03
N ALA A 247 -19.29 13.10 13.86
CA ALA A 247 -18.73 13.99 12.84
C ALA A 247 -18.57 15.44 13.33
N ASP A 248 -19.27 15.83 14.40
CA ASP A 248 -19.26 17.17 14.99
C ASP A 248 -18.47 17.21 16.31
N ASP A 249 -17.69 16.18 16.64
CA ASP A 249 -16.85 16.16 17.84
C ASP A 249 -15.76 17.24 17.75
N PRO A 250 -15.75 18.26 18.64
CA PRO A 250 -14.81 19.37 18.56
C PRO A 250 -13.35 18.94 18.79
N GLU A 251 -13.10 17.83 19.50
CA GLU A 251 -11.73 17.34 19.75
C GLU A 251 -11.16 16.60 18.53
N GLU A 252 -12.01 16.23 17.57
CA GLU A 252 -11.67 15.36 16.45
C GLU A 252 -11.75 16.04 15.08
N VAL A 253 -12.21 17.30 15.01
CA VAL A 253 -12.40 18.06 13.75
C VAL A 253 -11.22 17.93 12.80
N LEU A 254 -10.00 18.12 13.31
CA LEU A 254 -8.78 18.07 12.51
C LEU A 254 -8.41 16.64 12.10
N PHE A 255 -8.60 15.67 12.98
CA PHE A 255 -8.34 14.27 12.63
C PHE A 255 -9.35 13.75 11.59
N LEU A 256 -10.62 14.13 11.73
CA LEU A 256 -11.68 13.83 10.77
C LEU A 256 -11.37 14.38 9.37
N SER A 257 -10.77 15.56 9.26
CA SER A 257 -10.31 16.08 7.95
C SER A 257 -9.24 15.21 7.28
N MET A 258 -8.39 14.54 8.06
CA MET A 258 -7.39 13.60 7.56
C MET A 258 -8.03 12.28 7.15
N LEU A 259 -8.90 11.71 8.01
CA LEU A 259 -9.57 10.41 7.81
C LEU A 259 -10.38 10.33 6.53
N MET A 260 -10.99 11.45 6.13
CA MET A 260 -11.89 11.46 4.99
C MET A 260 -11.16 11.78 3.68
N ARG A 261 -9.96 12.36 3.73
CA ARG A 261 -9.30 13.07 2.62
C ARG A 261 -10.24 14.11 2.01
N SER A 262 -9.86 15.39 2.02
CA SER A 262 -10.71 16.50 1.56
C SER A 262 -11.43 16.16 0.23
N GLY A 263 -12.77 16.07 0.27
CA GLY A 263 -13.63 15.86 -0.90
C GLY A 263 -14.38 14.50 -1.02
N ASN A 264 -14.08 13.49 -0.19
CA ASN A 264 -14.74 12.17 -0.32
C ASN A 264 -15.92 11.93 0.64
N ARG A 265 -16.34 12.93 1.43
CA ARG A 265 -17.48 12.77 2.35
C ARG A 265 -18.79 12.95 1.61
N THR A 266 -19.68 11.96 1.70
CA THR A 266 -21.10 12.14 1.38
C THR A 266 -21.78 12.85 2.56
N PRO A 267 -22.29 14.09 2.41
CA PRO A 267 -22.92 14.80 3.51
C PRO A 267 -24.13 14.04 4.08
N GLY A 268 -24.25 14.00 5.41
CA GLY A 268 -25.37 13.35 6.10
C GLY A 268 -25.38 11.82 6.01
N GLU A 269 -24.25 11.21 5.65
CA GLU A 269 -24.05 9.77 5.69
C GLU A 269 -22.98 9.40 6.73
N PRO A 270 -23.21 8.34 7.53
CA PRO A 270 -22.18 7.79 8.39
C PRO A 270 -21.04 7.21 7.54
N LEU A 271 -19.83 7.18 8.09
CA LEU A 271 -18.67 6.58 7.45
C LEU A 271 -18.10 5.45 8.29
N LEU A 272 -17.68 4.37 7.64
CA LEU A 272 -16.91 3.30 8.23
C LEU A 272 -15.46 3.41 7.74
N VAL A 273 -14.50 3.53 8.65
CA VAL A 273 -13.10 3.77 8.33
C VAL A 273 -12.23 2.70 8.99
N PRO A 274 -11.64 1.75 8.24
CA PRO A 274 -10.68 0.82 8.81
C PRO A 274 -9.31 1.47 8.95
N LEU A 275 -8.71 1.39 10.14
CA LEU A 275 -7.34 1.83 10.43
C LEU A 275 -6.47 0.60 10.75
N PHE A 276 -5.28 0.51 10.17
CA PHE A 276 -4.37 -0.63 10.34
C PHE A 276 -2.90 -0.21 10.21
N GLY A 277 -1.97 -1.10 10.52
CA GLY A 277 -0.54 -0.81 10.42
C GLY A 277 -0.11 0.39 11.27
N ARG A 278 0.75 1.25 10.72
CA ARG A 278 1.21 2.49 11.38
C ARG A 278 0.25 3.67 11.15
N GLY A 279 -1.06 3.43 11.28
CA GLY A 279 -2.09 4.46 11.05
C GLY A 279 -2.49 4.65 9.59
N ARG A 280 -2.55 3.56 8.81
CA ARG A 280 -3.02 3.54 7.42
C ARG A 280 -4.52 3.26 7.35
N THR A 281 -5.20 3.78 6.34
CA THR A 281 -6.62 3.53 6.09
C THR A 281 -6.93 3.34 4.60
N PHE A 282 -8.00 2.62 4.27
CA PHE A 282 -8.59 2.63 2.93
C PHE A 282 -9.41 3.91 2.64
N GLY A 283 -9.60 4.75 3.65
CA GLY A 283 -10.45 5.93 3.62
C GLY A 283 -11.88 5.64 4.07
N GLY A 284 -12.68 6.69 4.20
CA GLY A 284 -14.07 6.58 4.63
C GLY A 284 -14.96 5.89 3.62
N LEU A 285 -15.56 4.77 4.03
CA LEU A 285 -16.54 4.02 3.27
C LEU A 285 -17.94 4.52 3.66
N THR A 286 -18.72 4.99 2.68
CA THR A 286 -20.08 5.49 2.95
C THR A 286 -20.99 4.36 3.42
N ALA A 287 -21.61 4.52 4.59
CA ALA A 287 -22.36 3.45 5.25
C ALA A 287 -23.52 2.89 4.40
N SER A 288 -24.22 3.72 3.61
CA SER A 288 -25.27 3.24 2.68
C SER A 288 -24.78 2.31 1.57
N GLN A 289 -23.47 2.23 1.35
CA GLN A 289 -22.85 1.30 0.40
C GLN A 289 -22.24 0.08 1.10
N MET A 290 -22.40 -0.03 2.42
CA MET A 290 -21.79 -1.06 3.24
C MET A 290 -22.75 -2.17 3.59
N THR A 291 -22.21 -3.38 3.62
CA THR A 291 -22.87 -4.59 4.08
C THR A 291 -21.86 -5.38 4.92
N PRO A 292 -22.32 -6.29 5.80
CA PRO A 292 -21.41 -7.14 6.57
C PRO A 292 -20.38 -7.86 5.70
N GLU A 293 -20.79 -8.38 4.53
CA GLU A 293 -19.91 -9.10 3.61
C GLU A 293 -18.79 -8.22 3.04
N ARG A 294 -19.05 -6.93 2.85
CA ARG A 294 -18.02 -5.99 2.40
C ARG A 294 -17.01 -5.67 3.49
N ILE A 295 -17.43 -5.63 4.75
CA ILE A 295 -16.54 -5.48 5.91
C ILE A 295 -15.69 -6.75 6.06
N VAL A 296 -16.30 -7.92 5.90
CA VAL A 296 -15.57 -9.21 5.87
C VAL A 296 -14.55 -9.21 4.74
N ALA A 297 -14.92 -8.83 3.52
CA ALA A 297 -13.98 -8.79 2.40
C ALA A 297 -12.81 -7.80 2.60
N ALA A 298 -13.08 -6.63 3.20
CA ALA A 298 -12.02 -5.67 3.54
C ALA A 298 -11.08 -6.23 4.64
N SER A 299 -11.65 -6.95 5.60
CA SER A 299 -10.92 -7.62 6.69
C SER A 299 -10.11 -8.82 6.17
N GLU A 300 -10.66 -9.59 5.24
CA GLU A 300 -9.98 -10.69 4.55
C GLU A 300 -8.74 -10.20 3.82
N TYR A 301 -8.85 -9.07 3.11
CA TYR A 301 -7.69 -8.45 2.47
C TYR A 301 -6.59 -8.09 3.47
N LEU A 302 -6.95 -7.58 4.66
CA LEU A 302 -5.99 -7.22 5.71
C LEU A 302 -5.32 -8.45 6.33
N CYS A 303 -6.07 -9.53 6.55
CA CYS A 303 -5.57 -10.78 7.12
C CYS A 303 -4.81 -11.65 6.10
N GLY A 304 -5.04 -11.46 4.80
CA GLY A 304 -4.40 -12.22 3.73
C GLY A 304 -2.89 -11.96 3.58
N ALA A 305 -2.22 -12.91 2.94
CA ALA A 305 -0.78 -12.86 2.66
C ALA A 305 -0.40 -11.62 1.81
N CYS A 306 0.59 -10.86 2.28
CA CYS A 306 1.04 -9.64 1.60
C CYS A 306 1.82 -9.98 0.31
N SER A 307 1.10 -10.08 -0.81
CA SER A 307 1.64 -10.60 -2.07
C SER A 307 2.68 -9.71 -2.74
N CYS A 308 2.64 -8.38 -2.55
CA CYS A 308 3.54 -7.45 -3.25
C CYS A 308 4.65 -6.88 -2.39
N GLN A 309 4.55 -6.95 -1.04
CA GLN A 309 5.41 -6.29 -0.03
C GLN A 309 5.60 -4.76 -0.19
N VAL A 310 5.39 -4.20 -1.39
CA VAL A 310 5.54 -2.81 -1.77
C VAL A 310 4.31 -2.02 -1.34
N LYS A 311 4.50 -1.08 -0.41
CA LYS A 311 3.44 -0.25 0.16
C LYS A 311 2.57 0.41 -0.91
N GLU A 312 3.18 0.98 -1.94
CA GLU A 312 2.50 1.68 -3.03
C GLU A 312 1.65 0.77 -3.92
N GLY A 313 1.89 -0.55 -3.86
CA GLY A 313 1.07 -1.57 -4.51
C GLY A 313 -0.20 -1.92 -3.73
N ASN A 314 -0.36 -1.43 -2.50
CA ASN A 314 -1.50 -1.71 -1.64
C ASN A 314 -2.42 -0.48 -1.54
N PRO A 315 -3.75 -0.69 -1.48
CA PRO A 315 -4.70 0.40 -1.36
C PRO A 315 -4.54 1.14 -0.03
N GLY A 316 -5.06 2.36 -0.01
CA GLY A 316 -5.09 3.21 1.17
C GLY A 316 -4.00 4.27 1.22
N TYR A 317 -3.95 4.94 2.37
CA TYR A 317 -3.05 6.05 2.64
C TYR A 317 -2.86 6.22 4.15
N ASP A 318 -1.77 6.88 4.53
CA ASP A 318 -1.40 7.02 5.94
C ASP A 318 -1.97 8.30 6.55
N LEU A 319 -2.24 8.25 7.85
CA LEU A 319 -2.73 9.35 8.67
C LEU A 319 -1.60 9.89 9.56
N LEU A 320 -1.77 11.11 10.06
CA LEU A 320 -0.80 11.71 10.98
C LEU A 320 -0.98 11.16 12.40
N PHE A 321 0.10 10.64 12.97
CA PHE A 321 0.20 10.14 14.34
C PHE A 321 1.45 10.70 15.03
N ARG A 322 1.28 11.27 16.22
CA ARG A 322 2.36 11.61 17.15
C ARG A 322 2.83 10.38 17.92
N ARG A 323 3.43 9.43 17.21
CA ARG A 323 3.99 8.19 17.77
C ARG A 323 5.27 7.79 17.05
N ASN A 324 6.34 7.56 17.81
CA ASN A 324 7.52 6.86 17.30
C ASN A 324 7.23 5.36 17.19
N TRP A 325 6.66 4.96 16.06
CA TRP A 325 6.32 3.57 15.76
C TRP A 325 7.52 2.63 15.87
N ASP A 326 8.70 3.04 15.38
CA ASP A 326 9.89 2.19 15.41
C ASP A 326 10.36 1.92 16.84
N ARG A 327 10.38 2.95 17.70
CA ARG A 327 10.70 2.81 19.13
C ARG A 327 9.67 1.97 19.88
N LEU A 328 8.39 2.14 19.55
CA LEU A 328 7.30 1.45 20.25
C LEU A 328 7.15 -0.02 19.85
N LEU A 329 7.43 -0.34 18.58
CA LEU A 329 7.33 -1.71 18.05
C LEU A 329 8.61 -2.52 18.27
N GLU A 330 9.75 -1.85 18.47
CA GLU A 330 11.08 -2.46 18.61
C GLU A 330 11.34 -3.49 17.49
N VAL A 331 11.01 -3.11 16.26
CA VAL A 331 11.11 -3.97 15.08
C VAL A 331 12.57 -4.34 14.86
N GLU A 332 12.86 -5.64 14.78
CA GLU A 332 14.18 -6.16 14.43
C GLU A 332 14.15 -6.67 12.98
N GLU A 333 15.08 -6.22 12.15
CA GLU A 333 15.28 -6.81 10.84
C GLU A 333 15.87 -8.22 10.99
N ILE A 334 15.17 -9.20 10.41
CA ILE A 334 15.56 -10.60 10.49
C ILE A 334 16.24 -11.00 9.19
N THR A 335 17.53 -11.29 9.29
CA THR A 335 18.39 -11.75 8.20
C THR A 335 18.99 -13.10 8.55
N ALA A 336 19.74 -13.68 7.61
CA ALA A 336 20.58 -14.85 7.78
C ALA A 336 21.39 -14.88 9.09
N ASP A 337 21.92 -13.73 9.45
CA ASP A 337 22.89 -13.59 10.53
C ASP A 337 22.21 -13.19 11.85
N SER A 338 20.89 -12.94 11.84
CA SER A 338 20.16 -12.56 13.05
C SER A 338 20.25 -13.65 14.12
N ALA A 339 20.43 -13.23 15.37
CA ALA A 339 20.59 -14.16 16.50
C ALA A 339 19.41 -15.14 16.63
N ILE A 340 18.20 -14.70 16.27
CA ILE A 340 17.00 -15.55 16.26
C ILE A 340 17.12 -16.71 15.27
N ILE A 341 17.74 -16.49 14.10
CA ILE A 341 18.02 -17.51 13.09
C ILE A 341 19.13 -18.44 13.57
N GLN A 342 20.26 -17.88 13.99
CA GLN A 342 21.44 -18.64 14.42
C GLN A 342 21.18 -19.52 15.65
N ARG A 343 20.31 -19.08 16.57
CA ARG A 343 19.90 -19.86 17.75
C ARG A 343 19.01 -21.04 17.40
N ASN A 344 18.15 -20.86 16.41
CA ASN A 344 17.04 -21.78 16.14
C ASN A 344 17.28 -22.66 14.92
N LEU A 345 18.34 -22.46 14.13
CA LEU A 345 18.65 -23.30 12.97
C LEU A 345 20.12 -23.73 12.98
N ASP A 346 20.35 -25.04 12.85
CA ASP A 346 21.71 -25.61 12.82
C ASP A 346 22.38 -25.47 11.43
N ARG A 347 21.59 -25.20 10.38
CA ARG A 347 22.04 -24.91 9.02
C ARG A 347 21.00 -24.02 8.33
N VAL A 348 21.34 -22.75 8.11
CA VAL A 348 20.59 -21.94 7.15
C VAL A 348 21.21 -22.20 5.78
N LEU A 349 20.56 -23.05 4.98
CA LEU A 349 20.90 -23.14 3.56
C LEU A 349 20.21 -21.97 2.87
N PHE A 350 20.87 -20.82 2.86
CA PHE A 350 20.64 -19.85 1.80
C PHE A 350 21.15 -20.50 0.53
N ASP A 351 20.30 -20.69 -0.47
CA ASP A 351 20.76 -21.03 -1.81
C ASP A 351 21.30 -19.74 -2.46
N PRO A 352 22.62 -19.52 -2.53
CA PRO A 352 23.18 -18.28 -3.03
C PRO A 352 23.54 -18.40 -4.52
N GLU A 353 23.28 -19.54 -5.16
CA GLU A 353 23.72 -19.84 -6.52
C GLU A 353 22.56 -20.24 -7.43
N GLY A 354 22.64 -19.85 -8.70
CA GLY A 354 21.63 -20.16 -9.73
C GLY A 354 21.43 -21.67 -9.97
N PRO A 355 20.58 -22.05 -10.94
CA PRO A 355 19.96 -23.38 -10.98
C PRO A 355 21.01 -24.48 -11.16
N GLY A 356 21.20 -25.30 -10.12
CA GLY A 356 22.17 -26.39 -10.09
C GLY A 356 21.58 -27.67 -9.50
N GLU A 357 21.12 -28.54 -10.40
CA GLU A 357 20.95 -30.00 -10.30
C GLU A 357 20.01 -30.60 -9.23
N ALA A 358 18.87 -31.06 -9.73
CA ALA A 358 17.85 -31.82 -9.01
C ALA A 358 18.35 -33.22 -8.59
N GLY A 359 18.34 -33.47 -7.28
CA GLY A 359 18.26 -34.82 -6.72
C GLY A 359 16.82 -35.31 -6.73
N SER A 360 16.60 -36.51 -7.26
CA SER A 360 15.30 -37.15 -7.46
C SER A 360 14.50 -37.35 -6.16
N VAL A 361 13.26 -36.86 -6.11
CA VAL A 361 12.27 -37.18 -5.06
C VAL A 361 11.00 -37.76 -5.70
N GLU A 362 10.48 -38.81 -5.08
CA GLU A 362 9.35 -39.64 -5.49
C GLU A 362 8.02 -38.89 -5.69
N GLU A 363 7.25 -39.40 -6.64
CA GLU A 363 6.05 -38.81 -7.23
C GLU A 363 4.81 -39.00 -6.33
N VAL A 364 4.37 -37.94 -5.64
CA VAL A 364 3.02 -37.88 -5.02
C VAL A 364 2.04 -37.30 -6.04
N ARG A 365 1.07 -38.12 -6.47
CA ARG A 365 0.01 -37.76 -7.43
C ARG A 365 -0.86 -36.61 -6.90
N ASP A 366 -0.81 -35.46 -7.55
CA ASP A 366 -1.61 -34.28 -7.24
C ASP A 366 -2.73 -34.06 -8.29
N HIS A 367 -3.95 -33.75 -7.82
CA HIS A 367 -5.17 -33.61 -8.63
C HIS A 367 -5.33 -32.21 -9.28
N LYS A 368 -4.24 -31.45 -9.39
CA LYS A 368 -4.22 -30.07 -9.94
C LYS A 368 -4.43 -29.88 -11.46
N PRO A 369 -4.31 -30.86 -12.39
CA PRO A 369 -4.47 -30.55 -13.81
C PRO A 369 -5.93 -30.30 -14.23
N LEU A 370 -6.92 -30.64 -13.38
CA LEU A 370 -8.35 -30.47 -13.71
C LEU A 370 -8.87 -29.04 -13.46
N LEU A 371 -8.33 -28.35 -12.46
CA LEU A 371 -8.73 -26.97 -12.12
C LEU A 371 -8.08 -25.92 -13.03
N ILE A 372 -6.82 -26.14 -13.42
CA ILE A 372 -6.10 -25.26 -14.35
C ILE A 372 -6.73 -25.32 -15.75
N GLY A 373 -7.18 -26.50 -16.18
CA GLY A 373 -7.91 -26.66 -17.44
C GLY A 373 -9.22 -25.87 -17.49
N LEU A 374 -9.93 -25.75 -16.37
CA LEU A 374 -11.23 -25.06 -16.30
C LEU A 374 -11.10 -23.53 -16.39
N VAL A 375 -10.05 -22.96 -15.79
CA VAL A 375 -9.79 -21.51 -15.80
C VAL A 375 -9.31 -21.05 -17.18
N VAL A 376 -8.42 -21.81 -17.80
CA VAL A 376 -7.91 -21.50 -19.15
C VAL A 376 -9.02 -21.63 -20.20
N PHE A 377 -9.91 -22.62 -20.08
CA PHE A 377 -11.05 -22.76 -20.98
C PHE A 377 -12.01 -21.57 -20.91
N ASN A 378 -12.29 -21.05 -19.71
CA ASN A 378 -13.19 -19.91 -19.54
C ASN A 378 -12.61 -18.60 -20.08
N LEU A 379 -11.31 -18.35 -19.90
CA LEU A 379 -10.65 -17.15 -20.41
C LEU A 379 -10.57 -17.14 -21.95
N VAL A 380 -10.30 -18.30 -22.57
CA VAL A 380 -10.28 -18.43 -24.04
C VAL A 380 -11.69 -18.29 -24.62
N ALA A 381 -12.71 -18.86 -23.97
CA ALA A 381 -14.10 -18.71 -24.40
C ALA A 381 -14.58 -17.25 -24.32
N PHE A 382 -14.23 -16.52 -23.25
CA PHE A 382 -14.58 -15.10 -23.09
C PHE A 382 -13.86 -14.21 -24.11
N GLY A 383 -12.57 -14.48 -24.38
CA GLY A 383 -11.79 -13.78 -25.39
C GLY A 383 -12.35 -13.97 -26.81
N ALA A 384 -12.72 -15.21 -27.16
CA ALA A 384 -13.30 -15.54 -28.46
C ALA A 384 -14.69 -14.89 -28.66
N LEU A 385 -15.56 -14.91 -27.64
CA LEU A 385 -16.88 -14.26 -27.66
C LEU A 385 -16.77 -12.73 -27.79
N SER A 386 -15.79 -12.13 -27.11
CA SER A 386 -15.51 -10.69 -27.16
C SER A 386 -15.01 -10.27 -28.55
N TYR A 387 -14.13 -11.08 -29.14
CA TYR A 387 -13.59 -10.85 -30.48
C TYR A 387 -14.67 -11.00 -31.57
N LEU A 388 -15.53 -12.02 -31.48
CA LEU A 388 -16.63 -12.22 -32.42
C LEU A 388 -17.70 -11.12 -32.31
N ARG A 389 -18.04 -10.65 -31.09
CA ARG A 389 -18.93 -9.50 -30.89
C ARG A 389 -18.36 -8.19 -31.43
N ARG A 390 -17.04 -7.98 -31.34
CA ARG A 390 -16.37 -6.81 -31.90
C ARG A 390 -16.34 -6.85 -33.43
N ARG A 391 -16.11 -8.02 -34.02
CA ARG A 391 -16.13 -8.24 -35.47
C ARG A 391 -17.52 -8.09 -36.08
N HIS A 392 -18.58 -8.49 -35.35
CA HIS A 392 -19.97 -8.30 -35.79
C HIS A 392 -20.35 -6.82 -35.82
N ARG A 393 -20.02 -6.06 -34.77
CA ARG A 393 -20.28 -4.61 -34.71
C ARG A 393 -19.59 -3.80 -35.80
N LEU A 394 -18.40 -4.23 -36.24
CA LEU A 394 -17.67 -3.58 -37.33
C LEU A 394 -18.22 -3.92 -38.73
N ARG A 395 -19.06 -4.95 -38.86
CA ARG A 395 -19.73 -5.33 -40.12
C ARG A 395 -21.09 -4.66 -40.32
N GLU A 396 -21.74 -4.22 -39.23
CA GLU A 396 -23.01 -3.48 -39.28
C GLU A 396 -22.82 -1.97 -39.50
N SER A 397 -21.59 -1.47 -39.38
CA SER A 397 -21.23 -0.05 -39.57
C SER A 397 -20.57 0.24 -40.92
N SER A 398 -20.82 -0.58 -41.95
CA SER A 398 -20.29 -0.42 -43.32
C SER A 398 -21.42 -0.46 -44.34
#